data_AF-A0A2S7JZB5-F1
#
_entry.id   AF-A0A2S7JZB5-F1
#
_cell.length_a   1.000
_cell.length_b   1.000
_cell.length_c   1.000
_cell.angle_alpha   90.00
_cell.angle_beta   90.00
_cell.angle_gamma   90.00
#
_symmetry.space_group_name_H-M   'P 1'
#
loop_
_entity.id
_entity.type
_entity.pdbx_description
1 polymer ?
#
loop_
_entity_poly.entity_id
_entity_poly.type
_entity_poly.pdbx_seq_one_letter_code
_entity_poly.pdbx_strand_id
1 'polypeptide(L)'
;MKLSDDIDAIDLDLTLEKYATTKKFLFEVLSGYANTHDVQIASILTDGARDRLVLASGGVARDFLSLFRNSIYEARERLNSGDVARGEKVTAEDVNRASGQYYNDKLQELERDTAENDQHQIESEIENLRSFCFEKSNSNIVLIRKDANTELRNVIGELVDLKIIHQVRSGVSIRTEPGVRYDAFMLDYSFYTGDRTKRGFEIIDFWKSKTRDDEIRKKRFVYVPKET
;
A
#
# COMPACT_ATOMS: atom_id res chain seq x y z
N MET A 1 -8.29 -34.07 -8.97
CA MET A 1 -9.65 -33.61 -8.59
C MET A 1 -9.92 -32.35 -9.39
N LYS A 2 -10.78 -32.41 -10.41
CA LYS A 2 -11.17 -31.24 -11.21
C LYS A 2 -12.13 -30.40 -10.34
N LEU A 3 -11.79 -29.15 -10.06
CA LEU A 3 -12.80 -28.21 -9.53
C LEU A 3 -13.88 -28.01 -10.61
N SER A 4 -15.12 -28.01 -10.15
CA SER A 4 -16.36 -27.88 -10.92
C SER A 4 -16.40 -26.62 -11.77
N ASP A 5 -16.98 -26.71 -12.98
CA ASP A 5 -17.20 -25.64 -13.97
C ASP A 5 -18.15 -24.50 -13.49
N ASP A 6 -18.44 -24.40 -12.19
CA ASP A 6 -19.37 -23.43 -11.59
C ASP A 6 -18.68 -22.47 -10.59
N ILE A 7 -17.35 -22.50 -10.50
CA ILE A 7 -16.58 -21.60 -9.64
C ILE A 7 -15.78 -20.66 -10.54
N ASP A 8 -16.36 -19.49 -10.84
CA ASP A 8 -15.59 -18.38 -11.38
C ASP A 8 -14.79 -17.74 -10.24
N ALA A 9 -13.46 -17.68 -10.41
CA ALA A 9 -12.60 -16.94 -9.50
C ALA A 9 -12.93 -15.44 -9.67
N ILE A 10 -13.68 -14.88 -8.72
CA ILE A 10 -13.91 -13.44 -8.65
C ILE A 10 -12.68 -12.85 -7.95
N ASP A 11 -11.84 -12.17 -8.72
CA ASP A 11 -10.82 -11.30 -8.16
C ASP A 11 -11.50 -10.04 -7.60
N LEU A 12 -11.55 -9.96 -6.27
CA LEU A 12 -12.08 -8.81 -5.55
C LEU A 12 -11.02 -7.73 -5.31
N ASP A 13 -9.76 -8.01 -5.65
CA ASP A 13 -8.68 -7.09 -5.40
C ASP A 13 -8.71 -5.98 -6.44
N LEU A 14 -8.85 -4.77 -5.94
CA LEU A 14 -8.78 -3.57 -6.74
C LEU A 14 -7.45 -2.90 -6.46
N THR A 15 -6.76 -2.46 -7.52
CA THR A 15 -5.55 -1.65 -7.34
C THR A 15 -5.91 -0.25 -6.81
N LEU A 16 -4.90 0.48 -6.32
CA LEU A 16 -5.06 1.87 -5.92
C LEU A 16 -5.20 2.84 -7.11
N GLU A 17 -5.12 2.34 -8.36
CA GLU A 17 -5.31 3.14 -9.56
C GLU A 17 -6.67 3.86 -9.59
N LYS A 18 -7.73 3.17 -9.16
CA LYS A 18 -9.08 3.72 -9.05
C LYS A 18 -9.47 3.94 -7.59
N TYR A 19 -8.59 4.59 -6.81
CA TYR A 19 -8.75 4.78 -5.36
C TYR A 19 -10.18 5.07 -4.88
N ALA A 20 -10.90 6.01 -5.49
CA ALA A 20 -12.27 6.34 -5.06
C ALA A 20 -13.24 5.17 -5.21
N THR A 21 -13.09 4.38 -6.27
CA THR A 21 -13.86 3.16 -6.51
C THR A 21 -13.45 2.07 -5.52
N THR A 22 -12.14 1.86 -5.34
CA THR A 22 -11.58 0.91 -4.38
C THR A 22 -12.06 1.19 -2.96
N LYS A 23 -11.94 2.44 -2.50
CA LYS A 23 -12.45 2.88 -1.20
C LYS A 23 -13.94 2.62 -1.05
N LYS A 24 -14.75 2.99 -2.06
CA LYS A 24 -16.19 2.75 -2.01
C LYS A 24 -16.50 1.25 -1.84
N PHE A 25 -15.90 0.41 -2.68
CA PHE A 25 -16.08 -1.03 -2.65
C PHE A 25 -15.70 -1.65 -1.29
N LEU A 26 -14.52 -1.34 -0.76
CA LEU A 26 -14.06 -1.86 0.54
C LEU A 26 -14.98 -1.46 1.70
N PHE A 27 -15.49 -0.23 1.67
CA PHE A 27 -16.45 0.23 2.68
C PHE A 27 -17.86 -0.34 2.48
N GLU A 28 -18.27 -0.69 1.27
CA GLU A 28 -19.51 -1.44 1.01
C GLU A 28 -19.42 -2.85 1.60
N VAL A 29 -18.29 -3.54 1.39
CA VAL A 29 -18.02 -4.85 2.00
C VAL A 29 -18.08 -4.76 3.53
N LEU A 30 -17.35 -3.82 4.13
CA LEU A 30 -17.35 -3.63 5.59
C LEU A 30 -18.73 -3.24 6.13
N SER A 31 -19.47 -2.39 5.43
CA SER A 31 -20.83 -2.00 5.83
C SER A 31 -21.80 -3.18 5.77
N GLY A 32 -21.60 -4.12 4.84
CA GLY A 32 -22.34 -5.38 4.79
C GLY A 32 -22.29 -6.15 6.11
N TYR A 33 -21.10 -6.26 6.73
CA TYR A 33 -20.91 -6.88 8.05
C TYR A 33 -21.40 -6.01 9.21
N ALA A 34 -21.24 -4.68 9.12
CA ALA A 34 -21.64 -3.79 10.21
C ALA A 34 -23.16 -3.70 10.35
N ASN A 35 -23.88 -3.71 9.22
CA ASN A 35 -25.33 -3.60 9.18
C ASN A 35 -26.03 -4.85 9.75
N THR A 36 -25.40 -6.03 9.75
CA THR A 36 -25.97 -7.22 10.42
C THR A 36 -26.02 -7.09 11.94
N HIS A 37 -25.34 -6.08 12.50
CA HIS A 37 -25.24 -5.83 13.93
C HIS A 37 -25.63 -4.40 14.32
N ASP A 38 -26.32 -3.66 13.44
CA ASP A 38 -26.74 -2.26 13.65
C ASP A 38 -25.58 -1.30 13.98
N VAL A 39 -24.38 -1.61 13.50
CA VAL A 39 -23.17 -0.83 13.76
C VAL A 39 -22.95 0.19 12.64
N GLN A 40 -22.81 1.47 13.00
CA GLN A 40 -22.47 2.53 12.07
C GLN A 40 -20.95 2.69 11.94
N ILE A 41 -20.36 2.41 10.78
CA ILE A 41 -18.90 2.55 10.59
C ILE A 41 -18.39 3.98 10.89
N ALA A 42 -19.23 4.99 10.70
CA ALA A 42 -18.91 6.39 11.04
C ALA A 42 -18.74 6.64 12.55
N SER A 43 -19.30 5.79 13.42
CA SER A 43 -19.08 5.90 14.87
C SER A 43 -17.77 5.25 15.30
N ILE A 44 -17.20 4.34 14.50
CA ILE A 44 -15.97 3.61 14.82
C ILE A 44 -14.72 4.32 14.26
N LEU A 45 -14.78 4.83 13.04
CA LEU A 45 -13.60 5.35 12.33
C LEU A 45 -13.65 6.87 12.16
N THR A 46 -12.49 7.51 12.29
CA THR A 46 -12.26 8.87 11.76
C THR A 46 -12.10 8.85 10.24
N ASP A 47 -12.34 9.96 9.54
CA ASP A 47 -12.14 10.02 8.08
C ASP A 47 -10.69 9.74 7.67
N GLY A 48 -9.72 10.21 8.46
CA GLY A 48 -8.31 9.90 8.23
C GLY A 48 -7.99 8.40 8.37
N ALA A 49 -8.64 7.69 9.30
CA ALA A 49 -8.49 6.25 9.43
C ALA A 49 -9.06 5.51 8.22
N ARG A 50 -10.19 5.99 7.68
CA ARG A 50 -10.80 5.39 6.48
C ARG A 50 -9.85 5.42 5.29
N ASP A 51 -9.25 6.57 5.03
CA ASP A 51 -8.27 6.67 3.94
C ASP A 51 -7.06 5.79 4.19
N ARG A 52 -6.59 5.76 5.44
CA ARG A 52 -5.42 4.99 5.84
C ARG A 52 -5.60 3.49 5.67
N LEU A 53 -6.77 2.96 6.04
CA LEU A 53 -7.08 1.53 5.87
C LEU A 53 -6.99 1.12 4.41
N VAL A 54 -7.58 1.90 3.50
CA VAL A 54 -7.54 1.61 2.06
C VAL A 54 -6.11 1.59 1.55
N LEU A 55 -5.31 2.61 1.91
CA LEU A 55 -3.92 2.73 1.45
C LEU A 55 -3.02 1.60 1.98
N ALA A 56 -3.12 1.30 3.27
CA ALA A 56 -2.29 0.28 3.92
C ALA A 56 -2.70 -1.15 3.54
N SER A 57 -3.94 -1.35 3.10
CA SER A 57 -4.39 -2.63 2.52
C SER A 57 -4.02 -2.81 1.05
N GLY A 58 -3.49 -1.78 0.38
CA GLY A 58 -3.24 -1.84 -1.07
C GLY A 58 -4.49 -1.94 -1.95
N GLY A 59 -5.69 -1.89 -1.36
CA GLY A 59 -6.95 -2.16 -2.06
C GLY A 59 -7.44 -3.61 -1.99
N VAL A 60 -6.70 -4.48 -1.30
CA VAL A 60 -7.04 -5.90 -1.09
C VAL A 60 -8.09 -6.04 0.00
N ALA A 61 -9.20 -6.72 -0.30
CA ALA A 61 -10.35 -6.78 0.61
C ALA A 61 -10.04 -7.56 1.91
N ARG A 62 -9.29 -8.66 1.80
CA ARG A 62 -8.87 -9.48 2.94
C ARG A 62 -7.99 -8.69 3.90
N ASP A 63 -6.99 -8.00 3.37
CA ASP A 63 -6.04 -7.21 4.14
C ASP A 63 -6.74 -6.02 4.78
N PHE A 64 -7.67 -5.38 4.05
CA PHE A 64 -8.48 -4.29 4.59
C PHE A 64 -9.28 -4.71 5.83
N LEU A 65 -9.98 -5.85 5.79
CA LEU A 65 -10.76 -6.34 6.93
C LEU A 65 -9.88 -6.76 8.11
N SER A 66 -8.75 -7.41 7.82
CA SER A 66 -7.80 -7.84 8.84
C SER A 66 -7.13 -6.64 9.52
N LEU A 67 -6.71 -5.65 8.73
CA LEU A 67 -6.16 -4.40 9.23
C LEU A 67 -7.19 -3.58 10.01
N PHE A 68 -8.45 -3.54 9.57
CA PHE A 68 -9.54 -2.89 10.29
C PHE A 68 -9.71 -3.51 11.69
N ARG A 69 -9.76 -4.85 11.77
CA ARG A 69 -9.83 -5.58 13.05
C ARG A 69 -8.63 -5.23 13.95
N ASN A 70 -7.42 -5.25 13.42
CA ASN A 70 -6.22 -4.95 14.19
C ASN A 70 -6.18 -3.49 14.66
N SER A 71 -6.68 -2.56 13.84
CA SER A 71 -6.79 -1.14 14.20
C SER A 71 -7.77 -0.90 15.35
N ILE A 72 -8.79 -1.75 15.51
CA ILE A 72 -9.68 -1.71 16.69
C ILE A 72 -8.93 -2.13 17.95
N TYR A 73 -8.10 -3.18 17.88
CA TYR A 73 -7.28 -3.59 19.03
C TYR A 73 -6.29 -2.48 19.43
N GLU A 74 -5.59 -1.88 18.46
CA GLU A 74 -4.69 -0.74 18.72
C GLU A 74 -5.42 0.44 19.36
N ALA A 75 -6.61 0.80 18.88
CA ALA A 75 -7.42 1.86 19.48
C ALA A 75 -7.87 1.52 20.91
N ARG A 76 -8.21 0.25 21.19
CA ARG A 76 -8.58 -0.21 22.54
C ARG A 76 -7.40 -0.14 23.50
N GLU A 77 -6.22 -0.62 23.10
CA GLU A 77 -5.00 -0.53 23.90
C GLU A 77 -4.63 0.93 24.22
N ARG A 78 -4.76 1.82 23.23
CA ARG A 78 -4.60 3.28 23.41
C ARG A 78 -5.56 3.84 24.46
N LEU A 79 -6.84 3.47 24.41
CA LEU A 79 -7.83 3.94 25.37
C LEU A 79 -7.60 3.35 26.78
N ASN A 80 -7.27 2.06 26.87
CA ASN A 80 -6.96 1.37 28.12
C ASN A 80 -5.72 1.95 28.83
N SER A 81 -4.75 2.46 28.07
CA SER A 81 -3.58 3.16 28.61
C SER A 81 -3.84 4.63 28.99
N GLY A 82 -5.08 5.11 28.85
CA GLY A 82 -5.50 6.46 29.24
C GLY A 82 -5.26 7.54 28.19
N ASP A 83 -4.77 7.20 26.99
CA ASP A 83 -4.60 8.15 25.88
C ASP A 83 -5.93 8.37 25.15
N VAL A 84 -6.75 9.26 25.72
CA VAL A 84 -8.04 9.68 25.17
C VAL A 84 -7.96 10.96 24.33
N ALA A 85 -6.79 11.60 24.23
CA ALA A 85 -6.62 12.90 23.58
C ALA A 85 -7.02 12.89 22.10
N ARG A 86 -6.93 11.72 21.46
CA ARG A 86 -7.26 11.50 20.05
C ARG A 86 -8.72 11.05 19.83
N GLY A 87 -9.53 11.01 20.90
CA GLY A 87 -10.92 10.56 20.90
C GLY A 87 -11.08 9.05 20.98
N GLU A 88 -12.33 8.57 21.02
CA GLU A 88 -12.66 7.14 21.18
C GLU A 88 -12.63 6.35 19.86
N LYS A 89 -12.69 7.06 18.73
CA LYS A 89 -12.68 6.44 17.40
C LYS A 89 -11.28 5.93 17.03
N VAL A 90 -11.24 4.92 16.17
CA VAL A 90 -10.01 4.50 15.49
C VAL A 90 -9.50 5.65 14.63
N THR A 91 -8.26 6.01 14.86
CA THR A 91 -7.56 7.11 14.19
C THR A 91 -6.60 6.59 13.13
N ALA A 92 -6.14 7.49 12.25
CA ALA A 92 -5.12 7.15 11.26
C ALA A 92 -3.79 6.69 11.88
N GLU A 93 -3.54 6.95 13.16
CA GLU A 93 -2.35 6.48 13.86
C GLU A 93 -2.53 5.08 14.43
N ASP A 94 -3.73 4.73 14.91
CA ASP A 94 -4.05 3.35 15.33
C ASP A 94 -3.89 2.38 14.13
N VAL A 95 -4.34 2.79 12.95
CA VAL A 95 -4.14 2.01 11.71
C VAL A 95 -2.66 1.86 11.36
N ASN A 96 -1.83 2.87 11.62
CA ASN A 96 -0.39 2.78 11.34
C ASN A 96 0.32 1.78 12.23
N ARG A 97 -0.04 1.75 13.51
CA ARG A 97 0.52 0.78 14.46
C ARG A 97 0.15 -0.62 14.03
N ALA A 98 -1.11 -0.83 13.66
CA ALA A 98 -1.58 -2.11 13.13
C ALA A 98 -0.87 -2.49 11.82
N SER A 99 -0.61 -1.54 10.90
CA SER A 99 0.10 -1.83 9.65
C SER A 99 1.60 -2.08 9.83
N GLY A 100 2.23 -1.50 10.86
CA GLY A 100 3.65 -1.70 11.12
C GLY A 100 3.99 -3.15 11.52
N GLN A 101 3.05 -3.86 12.15
CA GLN A 101 3.20 -5.27 12.51
C GLN A 101 3.23 -6.18 11.27
N TYR A 102 2.49 -5.82 10.21
CA TYR A 102 2.38 -6.58 8.96
C TYR A 102 3.68 -6.71 8.16
N TYR A 103 4.63 -5.78 8.32
CA TYR A 103 5.90 -5.84 7.58
C TYR A 103 6.72 -7.09 7.93
N ASN A 104 6.84 -7.38 9.23
CA ASN A 104 7.60 -8.54 9.69
C ASN A 104 6.94 -9.85 9.26
N ASP A 105 5.60 -9.89 9.26
CA ASP A 105 4.84 -11.05 8.80
C ASP A 105 5.06 -11.28 7.29
N LYS A 106 5.05 -10.22 6.47
CA LYS A 106 5.34 -10.29 5.02
C LYS A 106 6.75 -10.82 4.72
N LEU A 107 7.76 -10.36 5.46
CA LEU A 107 9.13 -10.88 5.31
C LEU A 107 9.23 -12.35 5.72
N GLN A 108 8.54 -12.76 6.78
CA GLN A 108 8.51 -14.17 7.20
C GLN A 108 7.74 -15.07 6.23
N GLU A 109 6.76 -14.54 5.50
CA GLU A 109 6.10 -15.27 4.40
C GLU A 109 7.06 -15.44 3.21
N LEU A 110 7.82 -14.39 2.86
CA LEU A 110 8.86 -14.48 1.81
C LEU A 110 9.89 -15.57 2.11
N GLU A 111 10.38 -15.65 3.35
CA GLU A 111 11.32 -16.67 3.83
C GLU A 111 10.78 -18.11 3.69
N ARG A 112 9.46 -18.30 3.69
CA ARG A 112 8.83 -19.63 3.69
C ARG A 112 8.51 -20.15 2.29
N ASP A 113 8.20 -19.26 1.35
CA ASP A 113 7.59 -19.63 0.07
C ASP A 113 8.54 -19.50 -1.14
N THR A 114 9.78 -19.03 -0.95
CA THR A 114 10.71 -18.69 -2.04
C THR A 114 12.00 -19.51 -2.00
N ALA A 115 12.57 -19.84 -3.17
CA ALA A 115 13.89 -20.47 -3.23
C ALA A 115 14.99 -19.47 -2.78
N GLU A 116 16.03 -19.93 -2.07
CA GLU A 116 17.04 -19.07 -1.43
C GLU A 116 17.67 -18.00 -2.36
N ASN A 117 17.90 -18.33 -3.64
CA ASN A 117 18.48 -17.38 -4.60
C ASN A 117 17.50 -16.26 -4.99
N ASP A 118 16.23 -16.58 -5.18
CA ASP A 118 15.19 -15.61 -5.55
C ASP A 118 14.88 -14.70 -4.35
N GLN A 119 14.93 -15.26 -3.13
CA GLN A 119 14.79 -14.51 -1.89
C GLN A 119 15.84 -13.40 -1.76
N HIS A 120 17.12 -13.70 -1.97
CA HIS A 120 18.18 -12.69 -1.87
C HIS A 120 18.02 -11.56 -2.88
N GLN A 121 17.55 -11.86 -4.10
CA GLN A 121 17.29 -10.85 -5.12
C GLN A 121 16.13 -9.94 -4.70
N ILE A 122 15.03 -10.51 -4.21
CA ILE A 122 13.87 -9.76 -3.73
C ILE A 122 14.24 -8.87 -2.53
N GLU A 123 14.91 -9.41 -1.52
CA GLU A 123 15.34 -8.67 -0.34
C GLU A 123 16.28 -7.50 -0.69
N SER A 124 17.23 -7.73 -1.60
CA SER A 124 18.11 -6.69 -2.10
C SER A 124 17.32 -5.58 -2.78
N GLU A 125 16.30 -5.94 -3.57
CA GLU A 125 15.49 -4.96 -4.28
C GLU A 125 14.53 -4.19 -3.38
N ILE A 126 14.01 -4.82 -2.32
CA ILE A 126 13.27 -4.13 -1.25
C ILE A 126 14.14 -3.02 -0.65
N GLU A 127 15.38 -3.33 -0.27
CA GLU A 127 16.29 -2.35 0.31
C GLU A 127 16.70 -1.26 -0.70
N ASN A 128 16.92 -1.61 -1.98
CA ASN A 128 17.17 -0.63 -3.03
C ASN A 128 16.00 0.34 -3.20
N LEU A 129 14.76 -0.14 -3.21
CA LEU A 129 13.56 0.69 -3.30
C LEU A 129 13.39 1.56 -2.05
N ARG A 130 13.65 1.04 -0.85
CA ARG A 130 13.63 1.84 0.38
C ARG A 130 14.66 2.96 0.32
N SER A 131 15.92 2.66 0.04
CA SER A 131 16.96 3.69 -0.13
C SER A 131 16.58 4.70 -1.20
N PHE A 132 16.03 4.26 -2.33
CA PHE A 132 15.54 5.16 -3.36
C PHE A 132 14.44 6.10 -2.85
N CYS A 133 13.42 5.58 -2.17
CA CYS A 133 12.30 6.36 -1.64
C CYS A 133 12.75 7.35 -0.55
N PHE A 134 13.60 6.91 0.39
CA PHE A 134 13.97 7.70 1.55
C PHE A 134 15.18 8.61 1.37
N GLU A 135 16.08 8.31 0.43
CA GLU A 135 17.36 9.03 0.31
C GLU A 135 17.48 9.79 -1.01
N LYS A 136 16.97 9.23 -2.11
CA LYS A 136 17.12 9.82 -3.45
C LYS A 136 15.91 10.64 -3.88
N SER A 137 14.73 10.02 -3.88
CA SER A 137 13.50 10.67 -4.31
C SER A 137 12.81 11.45 -3.19
N ASN A 138 13.07 11.03 -1.93
CA ASN A 138 12.53 11.59 -0.70
C ASN A 138 10.99 11.64 -0.71
N SER A 139 10.36 10.56 -1.18
CA SER A 139 8.92 10.45 -1.39
C SER A 139 8.44 9.00 -1.45
N ASN A 140 7.14 8.79 -1.29
CA ASN A 140 6.49 7.48 -1.37
C ASN A 140 6.17 7.03 -2.80
N ILE A 141 6.58 7.76 -3.84
CA ILE A 141 6.26 7.44 -5.24
C ILE A 141 7.49 6.95 -6.00
N VAL A 142 7.30 5.88 -6.76
CA VAL A 142 8.29 5.27 -7.63
C VAL A 142 7.74 5.15 -9.04
N LEU A 143 8.53 5.52 -10.05
CA LEU A 143 8.23 5.39 -11.46
C LEU A 143 9.15 4.36 -12.09
N ILE A 144 8.57 3.34 -12.69
CA ILE A 144 9.31 2.23 -13.32
C ILE A 144 9.00 2.24 -14.80
N ARG A 145 10.03 2.20 -15.64
CA ARG A 145 9.88 2.22 -17.09
C ARG A 145 9.08 1.00 -17.56
N LYS A 146 8.09 1.24 -18.41
CA LYS A 146 7.30 0.16 -19.02
C LYS A 146 8.15 -0.73 -19.90
N ASP A 147 9.22 -0.23 -20.50
CA ASP A 147 10.17 -0.97 -21.34
C ASP A 147 11.38 -1.49 -20.56
N ALA A 148 11.28 -1.59 -19.22
CA ALA A 148 12.27 -2.31 -18.40
C ALA A 148 12.46 -3.75 -18.89
N ASN A 149 13.66 -4.30 -18.64
CA ASN A 149 14.00 -5.68 -18.97
C ASN A 149 13.11 -6.68 -18.19
N THR A 150 13.07 -7.93 -18.66
CA THR A 150 12.20 -8.96 -18.08
C THR A 150 12.52 -9.24 -16.62
N GLU A 151 13.79 -9.21 -16.24
CA GLU A 151 14.24 -9.44 -14.87
C GLU A 151 13.65 -8.41 -13.90
N LEU A 152 13.82 -7.11 -14.17
CA LEU A 152 13.25 -6.08 -13.33
C LEU A 152 11.72 -6.17 -13.28
N ARG A 153 11.05 -6.47 -14.40
CA ARG A 153 9.60 -6.63 -14.40
C ARG A 153 9.11 -7.78 -13.51
N ASN A 154 9.83 -8.90 -13.49
CA ASN A 154 9.50 -10.04 -12.63
C ASN A 154 9.64 -9.66 -11.16
N VAL A 155 10.78 -9.07 -10.78
CA VAL A 155 11.01 -8.61 -9.40
C VAL A 155 9.97 -7.58 -8.97
N ILE A 156 9.62 -6.62 -9.84
CA ILE A 156 8.56 -5.65 -9.54
C ILE A 156 7.18 -6.31 -9.39
N GLY A 157 6.89 -7.35 -10.18
CA GLY A 157 5.69 -8.16 -10.03
C GLY A 157 5.63 -8.83 -8.65
N GLU A 158 6.71 -9.49 -8.25
CA GLU A 158 6.82 -10.12 -6.93
C GLU A 158 6.66 -9.10 -5.79
N LEU A 159 7.23 -7.90 -5.92
CA LEU A 159 7.07 -6.84 -4.93
C LEU A 159 5.63 -6.30 -4.86
N VAL A 160 4.87 -6.32 -5.96
CA VAL A 160 3.44 -6.02 -5.95
C VAL A 160 2.65 -7.14 -5.26
N ASP A 161 3.00 -8.40 -5.53
CA ASP A 161 2.34 -9.56 -4.94
C ASP A 161 2.57 -9.62 -3.42
N LEU A 162 3.80 -9.36 -2.98
CA LEU A 162 4.20 -9.21 -1.56
C LEU A 162 3.68 -7.92 -0.91
N LYS A 163 2.96 -7.07 -1.66
CA LYS A 163 2.38 -5.82 -1.17
C LYS A 163 3.45 -4.88 -0.59
N ILE A 164 4.63 -4.84 -1.21
CA ILE A 164 5.72 -3.90 -0.90
C ILE A 164 5.49 -2.58 -1.62
N ILE A 165 4.90 -2.64 -2.81
CA ILE A 165 4.51 -1.49 -3.62
C ILE A 165 3.12 -1.69 -4.20
N HIS A 166 2.39 -0.59 -4.42
CA HIS A 166 1.03 -0.61 -4.93
C HIS A 166 0.93 0.22 -6.20
N GLN A 167 0.39 -0.36 -7.28
CA GLN A 167 0.21 0.38 -8.51
C GLN A 167 -0.84 1.49 -8.33
N VAL A 168 -0.45 2.74 -8.64
CA VAL A 168 -1.31 3.91 -8.50
C VAL A 168 -1.67 4.55 -9.84
N ARG A 169 -0.86 4.38 -10.87
CA ARG A 169 -1.20 4.72 -12.27
C ARG A 169 -0.39 3.89 -13.24
N SER A 170 -1.01 3.50 -14.35
CA SER A 170 -0.29 2.91 -15.48
C SER A 170 -0.03 3.90 -16.63
N GLY A 171 1.12 3.78 -17.30
CA GLY A 171 1.39 4.47 -18.57
C GLY A 171 1.60 5.99 -18.48
N VAL A 172 2.10 6.49 -17.36
CA VAL A 172 2.40 7.91 -17.18
C VAL A 172 3.60 8.33 -18.02
N SER A 173 3.62 9.60 -18.44
CA SER A 173 4.77 10.23 -19.11
C SER A 173 5.32 11.34 -18.22
N ILE A 174 6.62 11.54 -18.23
CA ILE A 174 7.28 12.66 -17.54
C ILE A 174 7.76 13.70 -18.56
N ARG A 175 7.81 14.98 -18.16
CA ARG A 175 8.16 16.09 -19.07
C ARG A 175 9.58 16.00 -19.64
N THR A 176 10.50 15.44 -18.87
CA THR A 176 11.93 15.41 -19.21
C THR A 176 12.32 14.29 -20.18
N GLU A 177 11.47 13.28 -20.35
CA GLU A 177 11.74 12.11 -21.21
C GLU A 177 10.49 11.82 -22.08
N PRO A 178 10.22 12.67 -23.09
CA PRO A 178 9.09 12.49 -23.98
C PRO A 178 9.15 11.15 -24.72
N GLY A 179 8.00 10.49 -24.87
CA GLY A 179 7.89 9.19 -25.55
C GLY A 179 8.13 7.98 -24.65
N VAL A 180 8.75 8.14 -23.49
CA VAL A 180 8.92 7.07 -22.50
C VAL A 180 7.67 6.96 -21.62
N ARG A 181 7.26 5.72 -21.33
CA ARG A 181 6.10 5.41 -20.47
C ARG A 181 6.56 4.73 -19.20
N TYR A 182 5.93 5.06 -18.09
CA TYR A 182 6.21 4.50 -16.78
C TYR A 182 4.94 3.96 -16.14
N ASP A 183 5.08 2.94 -15.32
CA ASP A 183 4.12 2.60 -14.29
C ASP A 183 4.51 3.31 -12.98
N ALA A 184 3.52 3.91 -12.34
CA ALA A 184 3.67 4.61 -11.08
C ALA A 184 3.18 3.73 -9.94
N PHE A 185 4.03 3.58 -8.94
CA PHE A 185 3.78 2.81 -7.74
C PHE A 185 3.91 3.70 -6.51
N MET A 186 3.11 3.40 -5.48
CA MET A 186 3.30 3.92 -4.14
C MET A 186 4.04 2.85 -3.33
N LEU A 187 5.08 3.24 -2.59
CA LEU A 187 5.66 2.37 -1.56
C LEU A 187 4.56 2.00 -0.55
N ASP A 188 4.54 0.76 -0.07
CA ASP A 188 3.53 0.34 0.88
C ASP A 188 3.57 1.20 2.15
N TYR A 189 2.39 1.48 2.68
CA TYR A 189 2.24 2.44 3.75
C TYR A 189 3.00 2.02 5.01
N SER A 190 3.08 0.72 5.30
CA SER A 190 3.79 0.20 6.47
C SER A 190 5.27 0.60 6.48
N PHE A 191 5.90 0.67 5.31
CA PHE A 191 7.35 0.92 5.16
C PHE A 191 7.81 2.28 5.63
N TYR A 192 6.93 3.29 5.60
CA TYR A 192 7.27 4.65 6.02
C TYR A 192 6.42 5.16 7.18
N THR A 193 5.69 4.28 7.87
CA THR A 193 4.98 4.65 9.11
C THR A 193 5.87 4.83 10.33
N GLY A 194 6.89 3.99 10.49
CA GLY A 194 7.90 4.14 11.54
C GLY A 194 8.90 5.26 11.24
N ASP A 195 9.24 5.43 9.96
CA ASP A 195 10.25 6.37 9.48
C ASP A 195 9.71 7.79 9.22
N ARG A 196 8.47 8.10 9.64
CA ARG A 196 7.88 9.47 9.56
C ARG A 196 8.71 10.54 10.28
N THR A 197 9.69 10.11 11.08
CA THR A 197 10.71 10.90 11.76
C THR A 197 11.86 11.36 10.85
N LYS A 198 12.02 10.82 9.62
CA LYS A 198 12.92 11.43 8.62
C LYS A 198 12.34 12.78 8.18
N ARG A 199 12.88 13.85 8.76
CA ARG A 199 12.58 15.24 8.37
C ARG A 199 12.65 15.39 6.86
N GLY A 200 11.53 15.76 6.24
CA GLY A 200 11.46 16.12 4.83
C GLY A 200 10.87 15.06 3.90
N PHE A 201 10.55 13.84 4.35
CA PHE A 201 9.90 12.83 3.49
C PHE A 201 8.54 13.32 2.98
N GLU A 202 8.40 13.45 1.65
CA GLU A 202 7.21 14.01 1.00
C GLU A 202 6.20 12.90 0.66
N ILE A 203 5.11 12.85 1.42
CA ILE A 203 3.98 11.97 1.10
C ILE A 203 3.15 12.63 -0.02
N ILE A 204 3.12 11.98 -1.18
CA ILE A 204 2.27 12.37 -2.30
C ILE A 204 0.90 11.76 -2.11
N ASP A 205 -0.06 12.59 -1.72
CA ASP A 205 -1.45 12.23 -1.50
C ASP A 205 -2.23 12.11 -2.83
N PHE A 206 -1.82 11.19 -3.72
CA PHE A 206 -2.40 11.03 -5.06
C PHE A 206 -3.91 10.73 -5.06
N TRP A 207 -4.46 10.30 -3.93
CA TRP A 207 -5.88 10.00 -3.74
C TRP A 207 -6.76 11.20 -3.40
N LYS A 208 -6.19 12.35 -2.98
CA LYS A 208 -6.98 13.50 -2.50
C LYS A 208 -7.53 14.40 -3.61
N SER A 209 -6.91 14.44 -4.80
CA SER A 209 -7.42 15.22 -5.94
C SER A 209 -6.85 14.73 -7.26
N LYS A 210 -7.68 14.74 -8.32
CA LYS A 210 -7.25 14.49 -9.71
C LYS A 210 -6.24 15.51 -10.23
N THR A 211 -6.21 16.72 -9.66
CA THR A 211 -5.24 17.77 -10.05
C THR A 211 -3.82 17.49 -9.58
N ARG A 212 -3.60 16.42 -8.81
CA ARG A 212 -2.27 15.99 -8.33
C ARG A 212 -1.62 14.91 -9.21
N ASP A 213 -2.20 14.61 -10.38
CA ASP A 213 -1.58 13.69 -11.35
C ASP A 213 -0.19 14.18 -11.82
N ASP A 214 0.05 15.49 -11.81
CA ASP A 214 1.39 16.05 -12.08
C ASP A 214 2.36 15.81 -10.92
N GLU A 215 1.85 15.67 -9.69
CA GLU A 215 2.69 15.46 -8.51
C GLU A 215 3.40 14.12 -8.53
N ILE A 216 2.87 13.10 -9.24
CA ILE A 216 3.49 11.77 -9.40
C ILE A 216 4.38 11.65 -10.66
N ARG A 217 4.43 12.67 -11.53
CA ARG A 217 5.13 12.63 -12.85
C ARG A 217 6.49 13.33 -12.83
N LYS A 218 7.17 13.31 -11.67
CA LYS A 218 8.46 14.01 -11.49
C LYS A 218 9.63 13.08 -11.81
N LYS A 219 10.66 13.59 -12.50
CA LYS A 219 11.88 12.84 -12.86
C LYS A 219 12.56 12.19 -11.65
N ARG A 220 12.53 12.84 -10.48
CA ARG A 220 13.15 12.31 -9.26
C ARG A 220 12.54 10.99 -8.75
N PHE A 221 11.35 10.61 -9.24
CA PHE A 221 10.72 9.33 -8.89
C PHE A 221 11.12 8.20 -9.84
N VAL A 222 11.83 8.48 -10.94
CA VAL A 222 12.31 7.45 -11.85
C VAL A 222 13.31 6.56 -11.15
N TYR A 223 12.91 5.31 -10.96
CA TYR A 223 13.73 4.27 -10.38
C TYR A 223 14.58 3.60 -11.46
N VAL A 224 15.85 3.45 -11.12
CA VAL A 224 16.83 2.74 -11.92
C VAL A 224 17.56 1.86 -10.91
N PRO A 225 17.42 0.52 -11.00
CA PRO A 225 18.14 -0.40 -10.13
C PRO A 225 19.63 -0.14 -10.21
N LYS A 226 20.36 -0.43 -9.14
CA LYS A 226 21.83 -0.43 -9.23
C LYS A 226 22.23 -1.59 -10.13
N GLU A 227 23.13 -1.35 -11.08
CA GLU A 227 23.82 -2.44 -11.76
C GLU A 227 24.64 -3.19 -10.69
N THR A 228 24.31 -4.46 -10.47
CA THR A 228 25.07 -5.40 -9.63
C THR A 228 26.38 -5.79 -10.29
#